data_AF-A0A3L7WEP0-F1
#
_entry.id   AF-A0A3L7WEP0-F1
#
_cell.length_a   1.000
_cell.length_b   1.000
_cell.length_c   1.000
_cell.angle_alpha   90.00
_cell.angle_beta   90.00
_cell.angle_gamma   90.00
#
_symmetry.space_group_name_H-M   'P 1'
#
loop_
_entity.id
_entity.type
_entity.pdbx_description
1 polymer ?
#
loop_
_entity_poly.entity_id
_entity_poly.type
_entity_poly.pdbx_seq_one_letter_code
_entity_poly.pdbx_strand_id
1 'polypeptide(L)'
;MASVAVTHPGLCAACLHARQIVSGRGSIFIRCGRSDEDSRYPRYPRLPILRCRGFLARPAGESPTAELSDTAPADAAARDPQGDR
;
A
#
# COMPACT_ATOMS: atom_id res chain seq x y z
N MET A 1 17.28 15.44 -19.02
CA MET A 1 16.40 14.90 -17.98
C MET A 1 16.51 13.38 -18.02
N ALA A 2 17.17 12.75 -17.04
CA ALA A 2 17.35 11.30 -17.02
C ALA A 2 16.06 10.66 -16.54
N SER A 3 15.30 10.05 -17.45
CA SER A 3 14.22 9.14 -17.09
C SER A 3 14.85 8.00 -16.29
N VAL A 4 14.64 7.99 -14.98
CA VAL A 4 14.98 6.84 -14.13
C VAL A 4 14.15 5.68 -14.68
N ALA A 5 14.82 4.75 -15.35
CA ALA A 5 14.21 3.49 -15.73
C ALA A 5 13.79 2.80 -14.43
N VAL A 6 12.51 2.93 -14.06
CA VAL A 6 11.93 2.25 -12.92
C VAL A 6 12.00 0.77 -13.25
N THR A 7 12.97 0.06 -12.66
CA THR A 7 13.08 -1.39 -12.80
C THR A 7 11.79 -2.01 -12.29
N HIS A 8 10.94 -2.44 -13.23
CA HIS A 8 9.62 -2.94 -12.90
C HIS A 8 9.76 -4.18 -12.00
N PRO A 9 9.08 -4.26 -10.85
CA PRO A 9 9.29 -5.35 -9.90
C PRO A 9 8.79 -6.72 -10.39
N GLY A 10 8.04 -6.77 -11.49
CA GLY A 10 7.50 -8.01 -12.06
C GLY A 10 6.43 -8.61 -11.16
N LEU A 11 6.47 -9.92 -10.94
CA LEU A 11 5.51 -10.62 -10.07
C LEU A 11 5.51 -10.07 -8.64
N CYS A 12 6.63 -9.51 -8.16
CA CYS A 12 6.68 -8.91 -6.84
C CYS A 12 5.77 -7.67 -6.70
N ALA A 13 5.31 -7.06 -7.79
CA ALA A 13 4.36 -5.94 -7.74
C ALA A 13 3.01 -6.34 -7.12
N ALA A 14 2.54 -7.55 -7.44
CA ALA A 14 1.24 -8.07 -7.01
C ALA A 14 1.36 -9.13 -5.91
N CYS A 15 2.56 -9.34 -5.35
CA CYS A 15 2.79 -10.40 -4.38
C CYS A 15 2.39 -9.96 -2.95
N LEU A 16 1.70 -10.84 -2.20
CA LEU A 16 1.37 -10.66 -0.79
C LEU A 16 2.61 -10.57 0.11
N HIS A 17 3.64 -11.34 -0.18
CA HIS A 17 4.87 -11.35 0.61
C HIS A 17 5.84 -10.21 0.27
N ALA A 18 5.61 -9.49 -0.84
CA ALA A 18 6.49 -8.41 -1.25
C ALA A 18 6.21 -7.14 -0.44
N ARG A 19 7.27 -6.56 0.12
CA ARG A 19 7.24 -5.30 0.86
C ARG A 19 8.09 -4.27 0.13
N GLN A 20 7.50 -3.11 -0.18
CA GLN A 20 8.23 -2.00 -0.77
C GLN A 20 8.86 -1.15 0.33
N ILE A 21 10.15 -0.84 0.19
CA ILE A 21 10.93 -0.07 1.14
C ILE A 21 11.47 1.15 0.41
N VAL A 22 11.13 2.34 0.90
CA VAL A 22 11.66 3.60 0.40
C VAL A 22 12.86 3.99 1.27
N SER A 23 14.02 4.17 0.63
CA SER A 23 15.22 4.66 1.31
C SER A 23 15.14 6.18 1.47
N GLY A 24 15.80 6.73 2.49
CA GLY A 24 15.84 8.18 2.74
C GLY A 24 16.39 9.03 1.58
N ARG A 25 17.05 8.41 0.59
CA ARG A 25 17.51 9.05 -0.65
C ARG A 25 16.52 8.93 -1.83
N GLY A 26 15.30 8.46 -1.60
CA GLY A 26 14.26 8.29 -2.62
C GLY A 26 14.36 7.01 -3.47
N SER A 27 15.30 6.11 -3.18
CA SER A 27 15.40 4.82 -3.87
C SER A 27 14.38 3.82 -3.34
N ILE A 28 13.72 3.09 -4.24
CA ILE A 28 12.70 2.10 -3.91
C ILE A 28 13.30 0.69 -4.02
N PHE A 29 13.15 -0.12 -2.97
CA PHE A 29 13.58 -1.51 -2.92
C PHE A 29 12.41 -2.43 -2.61
N ILE A 30 12.48 -3.67 -3.09
CA ILE A 30 11.53 -4.73 -2.74
C ILE A 30 12.22 -5.72 -1.79
N ARG A 31 11.58 -6.02 -0.68
CA ARG A 31 11.96 -7.07 0.26
C ARG A 31 10.97 -8.24 0.16
N CYS A 32 11.49 -9.46 0.09
CA CYS A 32 10.66 -10.66 0.20
C CYS A 32 10.48 -11.02 1.68
N GLY A 33 9.24 -10.99 2.19
CA GLY A 33 8.94 -11.41 3.57
C GLY A 33 9.15 -12.91 3.81
N ARG A 34 9.05 -13.73 2.76
CA ARG A 34 9.24 -15.19 2.84
C ARG A 34 10.68 -15.60 3.18
N SER A 35 11.65 -14.70 2.97
CA SER A 35 13.04 -14.86 3.39
C SER A 35 13.20 -14.94 4.91
N ASP A 36 12.19 -14.52 5.69
CA ASP A 36 12.23 -14.57 7.14
C ASP A 36 11.94 -15.98 7.67
N GLU A 37 11.20 -16.79 6.91
CA GLU A 37 10.79 -18.16 7.26
C GLU A 37 11.59 -19.22 6.49
N ASP A 38 11.94 -18.94 5.23
CA ASP A 38 12.64 -19.87 4.34
C ASP A 38 13.83 -19.17 3.65
N SER A 39 15.04 -19.62 4.00
CA SER A 39 16.31 -19.10 3.49
C SER A 39 16.53 -19.36 2.00
N ARG A 40 15.70 -20.18 1.35
CA ARG A 40 15.70 -20.35 -0.11
C ARG A 40 15.22 -19.11 -0.85
N TYR A 41 14.51 -18.22 -0.16
CA TYR A 41 14.03 -16.97 -0.74
C TYR A 41 15.02 -15.84 -0.43
N PRO A 42 15.52 -15.11 -1.44
CA PRO A 42 16.40 -13.98 -1.20
C PRO A 42 15.64 -12.83 -0.53
N ARG A 43 16.17 -12.30 0.58
CA ARG A 43 15.62 -11.13 1.29
C ARG A 43 15.40 -9.93 0.37
N TYR A 44 16.33 -9.72 -0.56
CA TYR A 44 16.28 -8.67 -1.58
C TYR A 44 16.40 -9.30 -2.98
N PRO A 45 15.27 -9.72 -3.59
CA PRO A 45 15.30 -10.35 -4.90
C PRO A 45 15.81 -9.39 -5.98
N ARG A 46 16.54 -9.92 -6.97
CA ARG A 46 16.99 -9.17 -8.14
C ARG A 46 15.80 -8.93 -9.07
N LEU A 47 15.40 -7.68 -9.26
CA LEU A 47 14.29 -7.30 -10.13
C LEU A 47 14.74 -7.19 -11.59
N PRO A 48 13.86 -7.44 -12.60
CA PRO A 48 12.47 -7.88 -12.49
C PRO A 48 12.33 -9.38 -12.16
N ILE A 49 11.43 -9.74 -11.25
CA ILE A 49 11.13 -11.16 -10.97
C ILE A 49 10.03 -11.64 -11.92
N LEU A 50 10.40 -12.54 -12.84
CA LEU A 50 9.48 -13.11 -13.83
C LEU A 50 8.90 -14.46 -13.40
N ARG A 51 9.57 -15.17 -12.49
CA ARG A 51 9.13 -16.47 -11.95
C ARG A 51 9.47 -16.56 -10.47
N CYS A 52 8.49 -16.91 -9.63
CA CYS A 52 8.69 -17.12 -8.20
C CYS A 52 7.80 -18.26 -7.72
N ARG A 53 8.40 -19.31 -7.15
CA ARG A 53 7.65 -20.47 -6.61
C ARG A 53 6.82 -20.14 -5.38
N GLY A 54 7.13 -19.03 -4.72
CA GLY A 54 6.42 -18.54 -3.55
C GLY A 54 5.52 -17.34 -3.83
N PHE A 55 5.18 -17.07 -5.10
CA PHE A 55 4.28 -16.00 -5.45
C PHE A 55 2.86 -16.30 -4.94
N LEU A 56 2.32 -15.36 -4.17
CA LEU A 56 0.90 -15.34 -3.80
C LEU A 56 0.34 -13.99 -4.23
N ALA A 57 -0.67 -14.00 -5.10
CA ALA A 57 -1.30 -12.77 -5.57
C ALA A 57 -2.05 -12.08 -4.43
N ARG A 58 -1.89 -10.76 -4.32
CA ARG A 58 -2.74 -9.95 -3.45
C ARG A 58 -4.15 -9.99 -4.00
N PRO A 59 -5.18 -10.27 -3.17
CA PRO A 59 -6.55 -10.15 -3.63
C PRO A 59 -6.76 -8.71 -4.10
N ALA A 60 -7.27 -8.55 -5.33
CA ALA A 60 -7.40 -7.26 -6.00
C ALA A 60 -8.50 -6.35 -5.40
N GLY A 61 -8.97 -6.64 -4.19
CA GLY A 61 -10.23 -6.12 -3.64
C GLY A 61 -10.12 -5.24 -2.40
N GLU A 62 -8.94 -5.03 -1.81
CA GLU A 62 -8.81 -4.14 -0.64
C GLU A 62 -7.92 -2.94 -0.97
N SER A 63 -8.50 -1.98 -1.66
CA SER A 63 -7.96 -0.62 -1.67
C SER A 63 -8.06 -0.10 -0.23
N PRO A 64 -6.98 0.38 0.41
CA PRO A 64 -7.05 1.00 1.74
C PRO A 64 -7.69 2.41 1.70
N THR A 65 -8.71 2.60 0.85
CA THR A 65 -9.42 3.86 0.65
C THR A 65 -10.92 3.63 0.88
N ALA A 66 -11.25 3.26 2.10
CA ALA A 66 -12.55 3.39 2.75
C ALA A 66 -12.20 3.24 4.25
N GLU A 67 -12.30 4.20 5.17
CA GLU A 67 -13.30 5.25 5.33
C GLU A 67 -12.72 6.42 6.17
N LEU A 68 -12.28 7.49 5.50
CA LEU A 68 -12.30 8.84 6.06
C LEU A 68 -13.41 9.59 5.33
N SER A 69 -14.68 9.30 5.64
CA SER A 69 -15.83 10.19 5.39
C SER A 69 -17.14 9.59 5.92
N ASP A 70 -17.27 9.48 7.25
CA ASP A 70 -18.59 9.73 7.85
C ASP A 70 -18.65 11.23 8.14
N THR A 71 -19.25 11.96 7.20
CA THR A 71 -19.63 13.35 7.39
C THR A 71 -21.02 13.35 8.00
N ALA A 72 -21.13 13.70 9.28
CA ALA A 72 -22.36 14.24 9.82
C ALA A 72 -22.28 15.78 9.76
N PRO A 73 -22.99 16.47 8.84
CA PRO A 73 -23.37 17.84 9.06
C PRO A 73 -24.61 17.82 9.95
N ALA A 74 -24.46 18.16 11.22
CA ALA A 74 -25.58 18.54 12.08
C ALA A 74 -25.63 20.07 12.16
N ASP A 75 -25.88 20.72 11.02
CA ASP A 75 -26.61 21.99 11.02
C ASP A 75 -28.04 21.69 11.49
N ALA A 76 -28.23 21.62 12.80
CA ALA A 76 -29.53 21.71 13.44
C ALA A 76 -29.53 22.98 14.28
N ALA A 77 -29.80 24.08 13.56
CA ALA A 77 -30.32 25.30 14.13
C ALA A 77 -31.47 24.97 15.10
N ALA A 78 -31.19 25.01 16.41
CA ALA A 78 -32.20 25.33 17.39
C ALA A 78 -32.50 26.81 17.24
N ARG A 79 -33.45 27.10 16.34
CA ARG A 79 -34.17 28.35 16.26
C ARG A 79 -34.74 28.66 17.64
N ASP A 80 -34.33 29.79 18.20
CA ASP A 80 -35.00 30.46 19.30
C ASP A 80 -36.46 30.74 18.93
N PRO A 81 -37.44 30.26 19.72
CA PRO A 81 -38.80 30.75 19.65
C PRO A 81 -39.18 31.33 21.03
N GLN A 82 -39.01 32.65 21.18
CA GLN A 82 -39.85 33.60 21.94
C GLN A 82 -40.41 33.22 23.34
N GLY A 83 -40.31 34.17 24.28
CA GLY A 83 -41.46 34.47 25.16
C GLY A 83 -41.17 35.08 26.54
N ASP A 84 -41.22 36.41 26.63
CA ASP A 84 -41.94 37.21 27.65
C ASP A 84 -42.12 36.63 29.08
N ARG A 85 -41.31 37.10 30.05
CA ARG A 85 -41.75 37.53 31.40
C ARG A 85 -40.67 38.23 32.21
#